data_AF-A0A6A7LFX4-F1
#
_entry.id   AF-A0A6A7LFX4-F1
#
_cell.length_a   1.000
_cell.length_b   1.000
_cell.length_c   1.000
_cell.angle_alpha   90.00
_cell.angle_beta   90.00
_cell.angle_gamma   90.00
#
_symmetry.space_group_name_H-M   'P 1'
#
loop_
_entity.id
_entity.type
_entity.pdbx_description
1 polymer ?
#
loop_
_entity_poly.entity_id
_entity_poly.type
_entity_poly.pdbx_seq_one_letter_code
_entity_poly.pdbx_strand_id
1 'polypeptide(L)'
;MSSLILEFEKIKLGAKIPSTIRKQVNREWQEGIPRGQIAEKNQIGAATVSTIVSECRVQEHPDIDLLREVALALRRENLTLADFASAMRLRNKMMEWGLPEDPEIEDFIETVNVNCFKAGISHEKFIDNVRYVTSIANQLNSSVDGLPSKILEEQKRLKSYKKRVKRMRSDYNVTKKDLEDYINKRPLLIQENERLKMENKAYESDALVLRKTNDQQSIELFEYRYNEMISENELKKLDESWLPNEHRISVKELHELAHEIYHHPVEHIDIIRRLKANRIQSMAA
;
A
#
# COMPACT_ATOMS: atom_id res chain seq x y z
N MET A 1 -76.17 -54.49 29.33
CA MET A 1 -74.83 -53.85 29.32
C MET A 1 -73.73 -54.91 29.36
N SER A 2 -73.63 -55.78 28.34
CA SER A 2 -72.56 -56.80 28.22
C SER A 2 -72.36 -57.22 26.76
N SER A 3 -72.18 -56.27 25.84
CA SER A 3 -71.94 -56.60 24.42
C SER A 3 -70.99 -55.63 23.71
N LEU A 4 -70.11 -54.93 24.44
CA LEU A 4 -69.16 -53.96 23.86
C LEU A 4 -67.70 -54.16 24.31
N ILE A 5 -67.35 -55.34 24.85
CA ILE A 5 -65.98 -55.60 25.36
C ILE A 5 -65.21 -56.67 24.56
N LEU A 6 -65.77 -57.25 23.49
CA LEU A 6 -65.11 -58.32 22.74
C LEU A 6 -65.04 -58.06 21.24
N GLU A 7 -64.48 -56.92 20.83
CA GLU A 7 -64.17 -56.67 19.41
C GLU A 7 -62.71 -56.22 19.16
N PHE A 8 -61.84 -56.33 20.16
CA PHE A 8 -60.40 -56.02 20.03
C PHE A 8 -59.50 -57.26 20.05
N GLU A 9 -59.97 -58.38 19.50
CA GLU A 9 -59.15 -59.57 19.32
C GLU A 9 -59.08 -59.99 17.84
N LYS A 10 -57.84 -60.18 17.37
CA LYS A 10 -57.39 -60.59 16.02
C LYS A 10 -57.21 -59.48 14.99
N ILE A 11 -56.12 -58.72 15.15
CA ILE A 11 -55.38 -58.19 14.00
C ILE A 11 -54.97 -59.40 13.13
N LYS A 12 -55.53 -59.49 11.93
CA LYS A 12 -55.27 -60.54 10.95
C LYS A 12 -53.76 -60.64 10.65
N LEU A 13 -53.17 -61.80 10.98
CA LEU A 13 -51.92 -62.29 10.40
C LEU A 13 -52.07 -62.32 8.87
N GLY A 14 -51.61 -61.27 8.19
CA GLY A 14 -51.66 -61.15 6.73
C GLY A 14 -52.01 -59.77 6.17
N ALA A 15 -52.43 -58.80 7.01
CA ALA A 15 -52.63 -57.43 6.55
C ALA A 15 -51.27 -56.75 6.30
N LYS A 16 -51.09 -56.18 5.09
CA LYS A 16 -49.88 -55.43 4.72
C LYS A 16 -49.75 -54.22 5.66
N ILE A 17 -48.64 -54.14 6.40
CA ILE A 17 -48.37 -53.05 7.35
C ILE A 17 -48.47 -51.70 6.60
N PRO A 18 -49.21 -50.71 7.10
CA PRO A 18 -49.27 -49.39 6.49
C PRO A 18 -47.88 -48.79 6.26
N SER A 19 -47.66 -48.13 5.12
CA SER A 19 -46.38 -47.51 4.79
C SER A 19 -46.00 -46.38 5.76
N THR A 20 -46.99 -45.71 6.37
CA THR A 20 -46.80 -44.71 7.43
C THR A 20 -46.14 -45.31 8.67
N ILE A 21 -46.64 -46.45 9.15
CA ILE A 21 -46.06 -47.17 10.30
C ILE A 21 -44.64 -47.64 9.97
N ARG A 22 -44.40 -48.15 8.76
CA ARG A 22 -43.05 -48.55 8.34
C ARG A 22 -42.05 -47.40 8.38
N LYS A 23 -42.42 -46.24 7.82
CA LYS A 23 -41.58 -45.03 7.87
C LYS A 23 -41.32 -44.57 9.30
N GLN A 24 -42.34 -44.62 10.16
CA GLN A 24 -42.22 -44.23 11.57
C GLN A 24 -41.28 -45.17 12.33
N VAL A 25 -41.43 -46.48 12.17
CA VAL A 25 -40.57 -47.50 12.78
C VAL A 25 -39.11 -47.33 12.34
N ASN A 26 -38.85 -47.11 11.05
CA ASN A 26 -37.49 -46.90 10.55
C ASN A 26 -36.87 -45.61 11.10
N ARG A 27 -37.65 -44.52 11.20
CA ARG A 27 -37.19 -43.27 11.81
C ARG A 27 -36.83 -43.46 13.29
N GLU A 28 -37.73 -44.06 14.06
CA GLU A 28 -37.51 -44.31 15.49
C GLU A 28 -36.36 -45.30 15.74
N TRP A 29 -36.15 -46.24 14.82
CA TRP A 29 -34.99 -47.10 14.83
C TRP A 29 -33.69 -46.32 14.60
N GLN A 30 -33.65 -45.40 13.64
CA GLN A 30 -32.49 -44.54 13.40
C GLN A 30 -32.22 -43.55 14.55
N GLU A 31 -33.26 -43.12 15.27
CA GLU A 31 -33.15 -42.28 16.48
C GLU A 31 -32.60 -43.04 17.71
N GLY A 32 -32.30 -44.33 17.57
CA GLY A 32 -31.74 -45.14 18.65
C GLY A 32 -32.77 -45.60 19.68
N ILE A 33 -34.08 -45.49 19.41
CA ILE A 33 -35.12 -45.93 20.36
C ILE A 33 -35.09 -47.47 20.49
N PRO A 34 -35.16 -48.05 21.70
CA PRO A 34 -35.18 -49.50 21.89
C PRO A 34 -36.37 -50.17 21.17
N ARG A 35 -36.15 -51.37 20.61
CA ARG A 35 -37.18 -52.15 19.89
C ARG A 35 -38.51 -52.27 20.66
N GLY A 36 -38.45 -52.53 21.96
CA GLY A 36 -39.65 -52.68 22.80
C GLY A 36 -40.48 -51.40 22.89
N GLN A 37 -39.82 -50.24 23.02
CA GLN A 37 -40.50 -48.95 23.07
C GLN A 37 -41.09 -48.55 21.72
N ILE A 38 -40.42 -48.88 20.61
CA ILE A 38 -40.96 -48.69 19.25
C ILE A 38 -42.23 -49.53 19.08
N ALA A 39 -42.19 -50.80 19.50
CA ALA A 39 -43.32 -51.71 19.42
C ALA A 39 -44.53 -51.19 20.22
N GLU A 40 -44.30 -50.74 21.46
CA GLU A 40 -45.32 -50.14 22.33
C GLU A 40 -45.91 -48.85 21.73
N LYS A 41 -45.06 -47.91 21.31
CA LYS A 41 -45.47 -46.60 20.76
C LYS A 41 -46.30 -46.73 19.48
N ASN A 42 -45.99 -47.70 18.63
CA ASN A 42 -46.70 -47.93 17.37
C ASN A 42 -47.81 -48.99 17.49
N GLN A 43 -48.04 -49.55 18.69
CA GLN A 43 -49.04 -50.61 18.93
C GLN A 43 -48.87 -51.83 18.00
N ILE A 44 -47.61 -52.25 17.78
CA ILE A 44 -47.25 -53.40 16.93
C ILE A 44 -46.43 -54.43 17.72
N GLY A 45 -46.32 -55.65 17.20
CA GLY A 45 -45.44 -56.66 17.79
C GLY A 45 -43.96 -56.32 17.63
N ALA A 46 -43.13 -56.65 18.63
CA ALA A 46 -41.67 -56.49 18.53
C ALA A 46 -41.05 -57.28 17.36
N ALA A 47 -41.64 -58.43 17.01
CA ALA A 47 -41.25 -59.19 15.82
C ALA A 47 -41.54 -58.41 14.52
N THR A 48 -42.67 -57.69 14.48
CA THR A 48 -43.05 -56.83 13.35
C THR A 48 -42.04 -55.69 13.16
N VAL A 49 -41.56 -55.06 14.24
CA VAL A 49 -40.47 -54.07 14.18
C VAL A 49 -39.22 -54.67 13.54
N SER A 50 -38.80 -55.86 14.00
CA SER A 50 -37.64 -56.56 13.43
C SER A 50 -37.81 -56.88 11.95
N THR A 51 -39.00 -57.31 11.52
CA THR A 51 -39.29 -57.55 10.09
C THR A 51 -39.16 -56.26 9.28
N ILE A 52 -39.79 -55.16 9.73
CA ILE A 52 -39.74 -53.86 9.03
C ILE A 52 -38.29 -53.38 8.87
N VAL A 53 -37.49 -53.43 9.94
CA VAL A 53 -36.08 -53.01 9.89
C VAL A 53 -35.26 -53.94 8.99
N SER A 54 -35.52 -55.25 9.01
CA SER A 54 -34.84 -56.20 8.11
C SER A 54 -35.17 -55.97 6.64
N GLU A 55 -36.42 -55.64 6.32
CA GLU A 55 -36.84 -55.26 4.97
C GLU A 55 -36.13 -53.97 4.55
N CYS A 56 -36.08 -52.96 5.44
CA CYS A 56 -35.37 -51.70 5.20
C CYS A 56 -33.88 -51.92 4.92
N ARG A 57 -33.24 -52.82 5.67
CA ARG A 57 -31.82 -53.16 5.50
C ARG A 57 -31.53 -53.73 4.11
N VAL A 58 -32.42 -54.58 3.59
CA VAL A 58 -32.23 -55.24 2.29
C VAL A 58 -32.60 -54.32 1.12
N GLN A 59 -33.64 -53.50 1.28
CA GLN A 59 -34.29 -52.82 0.15
C GLN A 59 -33.92 -51.33 0.02
N GLU A 60 -33.66 -50.64 1.13
CA GLU A 60 -33.54 -49.16 1.13
C GLU A 60 -32.19 -48.69 1.68
N HIS A 61 -31.79 -49.19 2.86
CA HIS A 61 -30.66 -48.67 3.62
C HIS A 61 -29.85 -49.81 4.29
N PRO A 62 -28.86 -50.38 3.59
CA PRO A 62 -28.00 -51.44 4.12
C PRO A 62 -27.29 -51.07 5.44
N ASP A 63 -26.92 -49.80 5.58
CA ASP A 63 -26.15 -49.29 6.72
C ASP A 63 -27.03 -48.75 7.85
N ILE A 64 -28.33 -49.06 7.88
CA ILE A 64 -29.27 -48.52 8.88
C ILE A 64 -28.85 -48.80 10.33
N ASP A 65 -28.22 -49.95 10.59
CA ASP A 65 -27.72 -50.28 11.93
C ASP A 65 -26.41 -49.55 12.26
N LEU A 66 -25.54 -49.33 11.27
CA LEU A 66 -24.34 -48.50 11.45
C LEU A 66 -24.75 -47.05 11.77
N LEU A 67 -25.72 -46.50 11.04
CA LEU A 67 -26.27 -45.17 11.30
C LEU A 67 -26.90 -45.08 12.69
N ARG A 68 -27.59 -46.13 13.14
CA ARG A 68 -28.12 -46.23 14.51
C ARG A 68 -27.02 -46.24 15.55
N GLU A 69 -25.96 -47.04 15.37
CA GLU A 69 -24.83 -47.08 16.31
C GLU A 69 -24.12 -45.74 16.39
N VAL A 70 -23.94 -45.04 15.25
CA VAL A 70 -23.38 -43.67 15.22
C VAL A 70 -24.30 -42.71 15.98
N ALA A 71 -25.61 -42.74 15.74
CA ALA A 71 -26.57 -41.90 16.47
C ALA A 71 -26.57 -42.18 17.98
N LEU A 72 -26.46 -43.45 18.38
CA LEU A 72 -26.37 -43.83 19.80
C LEU A 72 -25.04 -43.38 20.42
N ALA A 73 -23.92 -43.51 19.71
CA ALA A 73 -22.61 -43.05 20.17
C ALA A 73 -22.60 -41.52 20.37
N LEU A 74 -23.09 -40.76 19.40
CA LEU A 74 -23.22 -39.30 19.53
C LEU A 74 -24.09 -38.92 20.74
N ARG A 75 -25.23 -39.59 20.94
CA ARG A 75 -26.11 -39.32 22.08
C ARG A 75 -25.48 -39.64 23.43
N ARG A 76 -24.66 -40.69 23.54
CA ARG A 76 -23.93 -41.02 24.78
C ARG A 76 -22.97 -39.92 25.18
N GLU A 77 -22.34 -39.27 24.20
CA GLU A 77 -21.43 -38.15 24.39
C GLU A 77 -22.14 -36.78 24.43
N ASN A 78 -23.48 -36.75 24.43
CA ASN A 78 -24.29 -35.54 24.31
C ASN A 78 -23.97 -34.68 23.07
N LEU A 79 -23.52 -35.31 21.99
CA LEU A 79 -23.19 -34.67 20.72
C LEU A 79 -24.37 -34.72 19.76
N THR A 80 -24.47 -33.69 18.92
CA THR A 80 -25.41 -33.61 17.82
C THR A 80 -24.73 -33.95 16.49
N LEU A 81 -25.53 -34.19 15.45
CA LEU A 81 -25.00 -34.35 14.09
C LEU A 81 -24.27 -33.09 13.60
N ALA A 82 -24.65 -31.90 14.09
CA ALA A 82 -23.98 -30.65 13.75
C ALA A 82 -22.57 -30.57 14.36
N ASP A 83 -22.37 -31.12 15.55
CA ASP A 83 -21.06 -31.23 16.19
C ASP A 83 -20.17 -32.18 15.41
N PHE A 84 -20.70 -33.35 15.04
CA PHE A 84 -19.99 -34.32 14.19
C PHE A 84 -19.60 -33.73 12.83
N ALA A 85 -20.51 -33.03 12.16
CA ALA A 85 -20.23 -32.34 10.90
C ALA A 85 -19.14 -31.26 11.07
N SER A 86 -19.10 -30.58 12.21
CA SER A 86 -18.07 -29.58 12.51
C SER A 86 -16.70 -30.22 12.76
N ALA A 87 -16.64 -31.34 13.49
CA ALA A 87 -15.43 -32.13 13.67
C ALA A 87 -14.87 -32.64 12.32
N MET A 88 -15.75 -33.14 11.44
CA MET A 88 -15.37 -33.54 10.08
C MET A 88 -14.77 -32.39 9.26
N ARG A 89 -15.36 -31.18 9.32
CA ARG A 89 -14.82 -30.00 8.63
C ARG A 89 -13.46 -29.59 9.17
N LEU A 90 -13.27 -29.66 10.49
CA LEU A 90 -11.99 -29.37 11.13
C LEU A 90 -10.92 -30.37 10.68
N ARG A 91 -11.24 -31.67 10.73
CA ARG A 91 -10.35 -32.76 10.28
C ARG A 91 -9.91 -32.56 8.82
N ASN A 92 -10.84 -32.23 7.93
CA ASN A 92 -10.51 -32.00 6.52
C ASN A 92 -9.55 -30.82 6.33
N LYS A 93 -9.75 -29.70 7.05
CA LYS A 93 -8.82 -28.57 7.01
C LYS A 93 -7.43 -28.92 7.54
N MET A 94 -7.36 -29.72 8.60
CA MET A 94 -6.09 -30.20 9.13
C MET A 94 -5.33 -31.04 8.11
N MET A 95 -6.02 -31.95 7.42
CA MET A 95 -5.42 -32.75 6.33
C MET A 95 -4.94 -31.88 5.17
N GLU A 96 -5.74 -30.87 4.75
CA GLU A 96 -5.34 -29.92 3.70
C GLU A 96 -4.05 -29.17 4.05
N TRP A 97 -3.82 -28.88 5.34
CA TRP A 97 -2.63 -28.20 5.83
C TRP A 97 -1.47 -29.14 6.16
N GLY A 98 -1.65 -30.45 5.96
CA GLY A 98 -0.65 -31.46 6.30
C GLY A 98 -0.36 -31.52 7.81
N LEU A 99 -1.33 -31.12 8.64
CA LEU A 99 -1.18 -31.22 10.09
C LEU A 99 -1.34 -32.69 10.50
N PRO A 100 -0.40 -33.23 11.30
CA PRO A 100 -0.45 -34.60 11.80
C PRO A 100 -1.71 -34.83 12.68
N GLU A 101 -2.24 -36.05 12.64
CA GLU A 101 -3.42 -36.42 13.43
C GLU A 101 -3.11 -36.39 14.94
N ASP A 102 -4.16 -36.07 15.71
CA ASP A 102 -4.43 -36.09 17.16
C ASP A 102 -3.33 -35.62 18.17
N PRO A 103 -2.26 -36.37 18.51
CA PRO A 103 -1.34 -36.00 19.60
C PRO A 103 -0.77 -34.57 19.54
N GLU A 104 -0.31 -34.09 18.39
CA GLU A 104 0.30 -32.75 18.29
C GLU A 104 -0.72 -31.61 18.43
N ILE A 105 -1.98 -31.86 18.07
CA ILE A 105 -3.05 -30.88 18.24
C ILE A 105 -3.54 -30.87 19.68
N GLU A 106 -3.62 -32.03 20.34
CA GLU A 106 -3.92 -32.12 21.76
C GLU A 106 -2.86 -31.39 22.60
N ASP A 107 -1.57 -31.63 22.30
CA ASP A 107 -0.45 -30.93 22.95
C ASP A 107 -0.50 -29.41 22.71
N PHE A 108 -0.89 -28.98 21.50
CA PHE A 108 -1.08 -27.57 21.21
C PHE A 108 -2.24 -26.97 22.02
N ILE A 109 -3.39 -27.64 22.08
CA ILE A 109 -4.55 -27.18 22.86
C ILE A 109 -4.18 -27.06 24.34
N GLU A 110 -3.48 -28.04 24.90
CA GLU A 110 -3.02 -28.01 26.29
C GLU A 110 -2.01 -26.87 26.52
N THR A 111 -1.07 -26.66 25.57
CA THR A 111 -0.13 -25.54 25.63
C THR A 111 -0.85 -24.19 25.65
N VAL A 112 -1.87 -24.01 24.81
CA VAL A 112 -2.71 -22.81 24.80
C VAL A 112 -3.45 -22.66 26.12
N ASN A 113 -4.01 -23.74 26.67
CA ASN A 113 -4.72 -23.72 27.95
C ASN A 113 -3.81 -23.28 29.10
N VAL A 114 -2.63 -23.89 29.23
CA VAL A 114 -1.61 -23.53 30.23
C VAL A 114 -1.16 -22.08 30.06
N ASN A 115 -0.98 -21.61 28.82
CA ASN A 115 -0.60 -20.22 28.55
C ASN A 115 -1.69 -19.24 28.98
N CYS A 116 -2.95 -19.51 28.61
CA CYS A 116 -4.11 -18.70 28.99
C CYS A 116 -4.26 -18.62 30.51
N PHE A 117 -4.12 -19.76 31.20
CA PHE A 117 -4.16 -19.82 32.66
C PHE A 117 -3.06 -18.98 33.31
N LYS A 118 -1.80 -19.14 32.86
CA LYS A 118 -0.65 -18.37 33.37
C LYS A 118 -0.79 -16.86 33.14
N ALA A 119 -1.36 -16.47 32.01
CA ALA A 119 -1.56 -15.08 31.64
C ALA A 119 -2.86 -14.47 32.22
N GLY A 120 -3.75 -15.29 32.80
CA GLY A 120 -5.05 -14.84 33.31
C GLY A 120 -5.98 -14.32 32.21
N ILE A 121 -5.90 -14.89 31.00
CA ILE A 121 -6.73 -14.50 29.85
C ILE A 121 -7.64 -15.65 29.41
N SER A 122 -8.76 -15.33 28.76
CA SER A 122 -9.62 -16.34 28.16
C SER A 122 -9.07 -16.84 26.82
N HIS A 123 -9.52 -18.02 26.39
CA HIS A 123 -9.15 -18.60 25.10
C HIS A 123 -9.60 -17.71 23.93
N GLU A 124 -10.76 -17.05 24.01
CA GLU A 124 -11.18 -16.09 22.98
C GLU A 124 -10.21 -14.92 22.87
N LYS A 125 -9.77 -14.39 24.02
CA LYS A 125 -8.81 -13.29 24.04
C LYS A 125 -7.45 -13.70 23.47
N PHE A 126 -7.03 -14.94 23.73
CA PHE A 126 -5.83 -15.50 23.12
C PHE A 126 -5.95 -15.55 21.59
N ILE A 127 -7.06 -16.06 21.05
CA ILE A 127 -7.31 -16.11 19.60
C ILE A 127 -7.29 -14.71 18.99
N ASP A 128 -7.89 -13.73 19.66
CA ASP A 128 -7.85 -12.33 19.21
C ASP A 128 -6.44 -11.74 19.22
N ASN A 129 -5.62 -12.08 20.22
CA ASN A 129 -4.23 -11.67 20.26
C ASN A 129 -3.43 -12.30 19.10
N VAL A 130 -3.66 -13.58 18.78
CA VAL A 130 -3.03 -14.23 17.62
C VAL A 130 -3.39 -13.49 16.34
N ARG A 131 -4.69 -13.20 16.12
CA ARG A 131 -5.16 -12.44 14.95
C ARG A 131 -4.53 -11.05 14.89
N TYR A 132 -4.43 -10.37 16.03
CA TYR A 132 -3.81 -9.05 16.13
C TYR A 132 -2.32 -9.09 15.75
N VAL A 133 -1.55 -10.05 16.30
CA VAL A 133 -0.13 -10.22 15.96
C VAL A 133 0.05 -10.54 14.48
N THR A 134 -0.77 -11.42 13.91
CA THR A 134 -0.75 -11.70 12.46
C THR A 134 -1.08 -10.45 11.64
N SER A 135 -2.04 -9.63 12.08
CA SER A 135 -2.37 -8.38 11.38
C SER A 135 -1.21 -7.38 11.37
N ILE A 136 -0.47 -7.26 12.47
CA ILE A 136 0.73 -6.44 12.55
C ILE A 136 1.81 -7.00 11.61
N ALA A 137 2.02 -8.32 11.62
CA ALA A 137 2.99 -8.97 10.73
C ALA A 137 2.70 -8.64 9.26
N ASN A 138 1.43 -8.74 8.86
CA ASN A 138 0.98 -8.41 7.52
C ASN A 138 1.18 -6.93 7.17
N GLN A 139 0.78 -6.01 8.07
CA GLN A 139 0.99 -4.57 7.87
C GLN A 139 2.47 -4.19 7.72
N LEU A 140 3.34 -4.90 8.43
CA LEU A 140 4.78 -4.69 8.38
C LEU A 140 5.48 -5.49 7.26
N ASN A 141 4.73 -6.19 6.40
CA ASN A 141 5.27 -7.13 5.40
C ASN A 141 6.35 -8.04 6.03
N SER A 142 5.99 -8.69 7.13
CA SER A 142 6.84 -9.59 7.90
C SER A 142 6.11 -10.91 8.15
N SER A 143 6.86 -11.99 8.32
CA SER A 143 6.33 -13.17 8.99
C SER A 143 6.20 -12.91 10.50
N VAL A 144 5.31 -13.65 11.15
CA VAL A 144 5.18 -13.64 12.62
C VAL A 144 6.51 -14.02 13.28
N ASP A 145 7.24 -14.97 12.70
CA ASP A 145 8.59 -15.38 13.14
C ASP A 145 9.67 -14.30 12.93
N GLY A 146 9.48 -13.42 11.94
CA GLY A 146 10.36 -12.28 11.68
C GLY A 146 10.12 -11.07 12.58
N LEU A 147 8.97 -11.02 13.29
CA LEU A 147 8.61 -9.89 14.15
C LEU A 147 9.64 -9.65 15.28
N PRO A 148 10.11 -10.66 16.03
CA PRO A 148 11.12 -10.44 17.07
C PRO A 148 12.37 -9.74 16.55
N SER A 149 12.86 -10.13 15.37
CA SER A 149 14.03 -9.54 14.73
C SER A 149 13.79 -8.07 14.33
N LYS A 150 12.64 -7.75 13.73
CA LYS A 150 12.26 -6.37 13.40
C LYS A 150 12.11 -5.51 14.66
N ILE A 151 11.49 -6.05 15.71
CA ILE A 151 11.36 -5.35 16.99
C ILE A 151 12.74 -5.05 17.57
N LEU A 152 13.67 -6.01 17.54
CA LEU A 152 15.03 -5.81 18.03
C LEU A 152 15.79 -4.75 17.23
N GLU A 153 15.63 -4.74 15.91
CA GLU A 153 16.21 -3.72 15.04
C GLU A 153 15.68 -2.32 15.38
N GLU A 154 14.36 -2.17 15.50
CA GLU A 154 13.74 -0.89 15.85
C GLU A 154 14.12 -0.42 17.27
N GLN A 155 14.27 -1.34 18.22
CA GLN A 155 14.81 -1.01 19.54
C GLN A 155 16.25 -0.47 19.46
N LYS A 156 17.10 -1.07 18.63
CA LYS A 156 18.47 -0.58 18.39
C LYS A 156 18.45 0.81 17.74
N ARG A 157 17.60 1.02 16.72
CA ARG A 157 17.43 2.33 16.08
C ARG A 157 16.98 3.38 17.10
N LEU A 158 15.95 3.09 17.89
CA LEU A 158 15.44 3.99 18.93
C LEU A 158 16.54 4.36 19.96
N LYS A 159 17.34 3.38 20.40
CA LYS A 159 18.47 3.63 21.31
C LYS A 159 19.52 4.53 20.68
N SER A 160 19.82 4.34 19.39
CA SER A 160 20.76 5.19 18.65
C SER A 160 20.26 6.64 18.51
N TYR A 161 18.98 6.84 18.21
CA TYR A 161 18.35 8.15 18.12
C TYR A 161 18.36 8.85 19.48
N LYS A 162 17.97 8.15 20.55
CA LYS A 162 18.04 8.71 21.92
C LYS A 162 19.46 9.16 22.27
N LYS A 163 20.49 8.40 21.89
CA LYS A 163 21.90 8.78 22.10
C LYS A 163 22.31 10.00 21.27
N ARG A 164 21.88 10.09 20.01
CA ARG A 164 22.11 11.28 19.15
C ARG A 164 21.45 12.52 19.71
N VAL A 165 20.18 12.44 20.10
CA VAL A 165 19.44 13.55 20.70
C VAL A 165 20.10 14.01 22.00
N LYS A 166 20.55 13.07 22.86
CA LYS A 166 21.28 13.41 24.09
C LYS A 166 22.60 14.14 23.81
N ARG A 167 23.37 13.69 22.81
CA ARG A 167 24.61 14.36 22.39
C ARG A 167 24.35 15.77 21.86
N MET A 168 23.44 15.92 20.90
CA MET A 168 23.09 17.25 20.38
C MET A 168 22.63 18.22 21.48
N ARG A 169 21.83 17.75 22.45
CA ARG A 169 21.46 18.59 23.60
C ARG A 169 22.66 19.04 24.44
N SER A 170 23.64 18.16 24.62
CA SER A 170 24.87 18.48 25.34
C SER A 170 25.76 19.44 24.53
N ASP A 171 25.93 19.18 23.24
CA ASP A 171 26.85 19.91 22.37
C ASP A 171 26.39 21.36 22.13
N TYR A 172 25.07 21.57 22.01
CA TYR A 172 24.49 22.89 21.76
C TYR A 172 23.90 23.55 23.02
N ASN A 173 24.00 22.89 24.18
CA ASN A 173 23.39 23.33 25.45
C ASN A 173 21.89 23.66 25.33
N VAL A 174 21.20 22.98 24.41
CA VAL A 174 19.80 23.24 24.04
C VAL A 174 18.88 22.55 25.04
N THR A 175 18.10 23.33 25.77
CA THR A 175 17.06 22.82 26.67
C THR A 175 15.79 22.42 25.91
N LYS A 176 14.89 21.68 26.58
CA LYS A 176 13.59 21.34 26.00
C LYS A 176 12.79 22.59 25.61
N LYS A 177 12.93 23.66 26.40
CA LYS A 177 12.28 24.94 26.20
C LYS A 177 12.74 25.62 24.91
N ASP A 178 14.04 25.59 24.61
CA ASP A 178 14.60 26.16 23.37
C ASP A 178 14.05 25.46 22.11
N LEU A 179 13.82 24.14 22.19
CA LEU A 179 13.19 23.37 21.12
C LEU A 179 11.71 23.71 20.94
N GLU A 180 10.97 23.89 22.04
CA GLU A 180 9.56 24.30 22.01
C GLU A 180 9.42 25.72 21.47
N ASP A 181 10.29 26.66 21.89
CA ASP A 181 10.37 28.01 21.35
C ASP A 181 10.69 28.01 19.85
N TYR A 182 11.61 27.14 19.39
CA TYR A 182 11.89 26.98 17.96
C TYR A 182 10.68 26.48 17.19
N ILE A 183 9.98 25.44 17.68
CA ILE A 183 8.77 24.91 17.02
C ILE A 183 7.70 26.00 16.89
N ASN A 184 7.50 26.79 17.94
CA ASN A 184 6.52 27.88 17.96
C ASN A 184 6.91 29.04 17.03
N LYS A 185 8.20 29.36 16.91
CA LYS A 185 8.71 30.45 16.04
C LYS A 185 8.97 30.00 14.60
N ARG A 186 9.04 28.70 14.33
CA ARG A 186 9.33 28.13 13.01
C ARG A 186 8.40 28.63 11.89
N PRO A 187 7.07 28.75 12.07
CA PRO A 187 6.19 29.28 11.02
C PRO A 187 6.56 30.72 10.61
N LEU A 188 6.91 31.56 11.59
CA LEU A 188 7.32 32.95 11.35
C LEU A 188 8.66 33.02 10.63
N LEU A 189 9.62 32.16 11.01
CA LEU A 189 10.92 32.06 10.33
C LEU A 189 10.81 31.56 8.88
N ILE A 190 9.82 30.69 8.59
CA ILE A 190 9.54 30.23 7.24
C ILE A 190 8.96 31.39 6.41
N GLN A 191 7.95 32.08 6.92
CA GLN A 191 7.36 33.25 6.24
C GLN A 191 8.38 34.36 5.98
N GLU A 192 9.23 34.67 6.96
CA GLU A 192 10.27 35.69 6.80
C GLU A 192 11.32 35.28 5.75
N ASN A 193 11.71 34.01 5.70
CA ASN A 193 12.59 33.50 4.65
C ASN A 193 11.95 33.58 3.25
N GLU A 194 10.66 33.31 3.14
CA GLU A 194 9.93 33.46 1.87
C GLU A 194 9.86 34.93 1.44
N ARG A 195 9.60 35.84 2.39
CA ARG A 195 9.63 37.29 2.16
C ARG A 195 11.00 37.74 1.64
N LEU A 196 12.08 37.38 2.34
CA LEU A 196 13.44 37.73 1.94
C LEU A 196 13.84 37.14 0.58
N LYS A 197 13.37 35.93 0.25
CA LYS A 197 13.57 35.35 -1.09
C LYS A 197 12.89 36.15 -2.19
N MET A 198 11.68 36.64 -1.96
CA MET A 198 10.98 37.49 -2.92
C MET A 198 11.67 38.85 -3.07
N GLU A 199 12.11 39.44 -1.96
CA GLU A 199 12.84 40.71 -1.94
C GLU A 199 14.18 40.61 -2.71
N ASN A 200 14.95 39.54 -2.48
CA ASN A 200 16.18 39.28 -3.23
C ASN A 200 15.93 39.11 -4.73
N LYS A 201 14.85 38.42 -5.14
CA LYS A 201 14.49 38.30 -6.55
C LYS A 201 14.12 39.64 -7.17
N ALA A 202 13.44 40.52 -6.43
CA ALA A 202 13.13 41.87 -6.89
C ALA A 202 14.42 42.67 -7.11
N TYR A 203 15.34 42.63 -6.16
CA TYR A 203 16.65 43.29 -6.30
C TYR A 203 17.47 42.76 -7.49
N GLU A 204 17.45 41.46 -7.74
CA GLU A 204 18.11 40.88 -8.92
C GLU A 204 17.49 41.38 -10.23
N SER A 205 16.16 41.50 -10.28
CA SER A 205 15.44 42.05 -11.44
C SER A 205 15.77 43.53 -11.67
N ASP A 206 15.74 44.34 -10.61
CA ASP A 206 16.06 45.78 -10.69
C ASP A 206 17.50 46.01 -11.14
N ALA A 207 18.45 45.23 -10.59
CA ALA A 207 19.85 45.28 -11.01
C ALA A 207 20.02 44.94 -12.50
N LEU A 208 19.23 43.99 -13.03
CA LEU A 208 19.25 43.64 -14.45
C LEU A 208 18.72 44.78 -15.33
N VAL A 209 17.63 45.44 -14.93
CA VAL A 209 17.06 46.60 -15.65
C VAL A 209 18.05 47.76 -15.67
N LEU A 210 18.68 48.06 -14.53
CA LEU A 210 19.69 49.11 -14.44
C LEU A 210 20.90 48.83 -15.34
N ARG A 211 21.38 47.58 -15.40
CA ARG A 211 22.47 47.20 -16.32
C ARG A 211 22.09 47.46 -17.78
N LYS A 212 20.93 46.98 -18.23
CA LYS A 212 20.45 47.20 -19.60
C LYS A 212 20.32 48.69 -19.94
N THR A 213 19.82 49.48 -18.99
CA THR A 213 19.64 50.93 -19.19
C THR A 213 21.00 51.63 -19.31
N ASN A 214 21.95 51.26 -18.46
CA ASN A 214 23.30 51.81 -18.50
C ASN A 214 24.06 51.42 -19.78
N ASP A 215 23.89 50.18 -20.25
CA ASP A 215 24.44 49.71 -21.52
C ASP A 215 23.85 50.51 -22.70
N GLN A 216 22.53 50.72 -22.70
CA GLN A 216 21.83 51.52 -23.71
C GLN A 216 22.31 52.98 -23.73
N GLN A 217 22.40 53.63 -22.57
CA GLN A 217 22.92 54.99 -22.45
C GLN A 217 24.38 55.11 -22.91
N SER A 218 25.18 54.07 -22.67
CA SER A 218 26.57 54.02 -23.14
C SER A 218 26.64 53.97 -24.67
N ILE A 219 25.75 53.21 -25.31
CA ILE A 219 25.62 53.16 -26.78
C ILE A 219 25.18 54.52 -27.33
N GLU A 220 24.16 55.14 -26.76
CA GLU A 220 23.65 56.45 -27.20
C GLU A 220 24.72 57.55 -27.10
N LEU A 221 25.45 57.60 -25.98
CA LEU A 221 26.56 58.55 -25.78
C LEU A 221 27.72 58.31 -26.75
N PHE A 222 27.91 57.06 -27.17
CA PHE A 222 28.92 56.70 -28.15
C PHE A 222 28.49 57.14 -29.56
N GLU A 223 27.25 56.83 -29.99
CA GLU A 223 26.69 57.27 -31.27
C GLU A 223 26.70 58.81 -31.42
N TYR A 224 26.29 59.53 -30.37
CA TYR A 224 26.31 61.00 -30.35
C TYR A 224 27.72 61.55 -30.61
N ARG A 225 28.73 61.04 -29.90
CA ARG A 225 30.11 61.50 -30.06
C ARG A 225 30.68 61.25 -31.46
N TYR A 226 30.33 60.13 -32.08
CA TYR A 226 30.83 59.80 -33.42
C TYR A 226 30.15 60.62 -34.52
N ASN A 227 28.84 60.87 -34.41
CA ASN A 227 28.10 61.70 -35.36
C ASN A 227 28.58 63.17 -35.34
N GLU A 228 29.09 63.67 -34.22
CA GLU A 228 29.73 65.00 -34.16
C GLU A 228 31.17 65.03 -34.74
N MET A 229 31.85 63.89 -34.88
CA MET A 229 33.26 63.84 -35.28
C MET A 229 33.51 63.72 -36.79
N ILE A 230 32.52 63.30 -37.59
CA ILE A 230 32.66 63.24 -39.05
C ILE A 230 31.90 64.41 -39.67
N SER A 231 32.62 65.39 -40.20
CA SER A 231 32.00 66.49 -40.95
C SER A 231 31.29 65.93 -42.20
N GLU A 232 30.02 66.29 -42.41
CA GLU A 232 29.26 65.93 -43.62
C GLU A 232 30.03 66.27 -44.92
N ASN A 233 30.95 67.24 -44.87
CA ASN A 233 31.80 67.62 -45.99
C ASN A 233 32.91 66.60 -46.30
N GLU A 234 33.42 65.83 -45.33
CA GLU A 234 34.41 64.79 -45.60
C GLU A 234 33.76 63.55 -46.24
N LEU A 235 32.54 63.20 -45.80
CA LEU A 235 31.74 62.13 -46.41
C LEU A 235 31.34 62.45 -47.84
N LYS A 236 30.88 63.68 -48.11
CA LYS A 236 30.58 64.12 -49.48
C LYS A 236 31.80 64.07 -50.40
N LYS A 237 32.99 64.44 -49.92
CA LYS A 237 34.23 64.31 -50.69
C LYS A 237 34.59 62.86 -51.00
N LEU A 238 34.29 61.94 -50.08
CA LEU A 238 34.49 60.51 -50.28
C LEU A 238 33.54 59.98 -51.37
N ASP A 239 32.25 60.34 -51.30
CA ASP A 239 31.22 60.02 -52.29
C ASP A 239 31.53 60.57 -53.70
N GLU A 240 32.15 61.75 -53.80
CA GLU A 240 32.56 62.35 -55.08
C GLU A 240 33.80 61.67 -55.69
N SER A 241 34.65 61.03 -54.87
CA SER A 241 35.90 60.39 -55.30
C SER A 241 35.77 58.92 -55.66
N TRP A 242 34.69 58.25 -55.22
CA TRP A 242 34.42 56.83 -55.48
C TRP A 242 33.45 56.67 -56.66
N LEU A 243 33.65 55.62 -57.47
CA LEU A 243 33.06 55.43 -58.81
C LEU A 243 31.51 55.57 -58.85
N PRO A 244 30.91 56.06 -59.96
CA PRO A 244 29.52 56.54 -59.96
C PRO A 244 28.40 55.50 -59.77
N ASN A 245 28.69 54.19 -59.73
CA ASN A 245 27.68 53.14 -59.91
C ASN A 245 27.69 52.02 -58.84
N GLU A 246 28.34 52.21 -57.69
CA GLU A 246 28.19 51.30 -56.54
C GLU A 246 27.67 52.04 -55.30
N HIS A 247 27.01 51.27 -54.42
CA HIS A 247 26.16 51.76 -53.33
C HIS A 247 26.89 52.78 -52.43
N ARG A 248 26.27 53.93 -52.20
CA ARG A 248 26.80 54.95 -51.26
C ARG A 248 26.90 54.33 -49.86
N ILE A 249 28.10 54.32 -49.29
CA ILE A 249 28.33 53.81 -47.94
C ILE A 249 27.78 54.85 -46.96
N SER A 250 26.74 54.48 -46.21
CA SER A 250 26.22 55.33 -45.15
C SER A 250 27.20 55.42 -43.97
N VAL A 251 27.11 56.50 -43.17
CA VAL A 251 27.90 56.65 -41.93
C VAL A 251 27.74 55.43 -41.01
N LYS A 252 26.52 54.87 -40.99
CA LYS A 252 26.20 53.66 -40.24
C LYS A 252 26.94 52.43 -40.77
N GLU A 253 26.97 52.20 -42.08
CA GLU A 253 27.69 51.06 -42.68
C GLU A 253 29.21 51.20 -42.52
N LEU A 254 29.75 52.42 -42.69
CA LEU A 254 31.18 52.67 -42.44
C LEU A 254 31.54 52.40 -40.98
N HIS A 255 30.65 52.75 -40.05
CA HIS A 255 30.81 52.47 -38.63
C HIS A 255 30.75 50.96 -38.34
N GLU A 256 29.75 50.24 -38.87
CA GLU A 256 29.63 48.79 -38.70
C GLU A 256 30.90 48.08 -39.21
N LEU A 257 31.41 48.48 -40.38
CA LEU A 257 32.68 47.96 -40.92
C LEU A 257 33.88 48.26 -40.00
N ALA A 258 33.99 49.50 -39.48
CA ALA A 258 35.07 49.86 -38.58
C ALA A 258 34.99 49.12 -37.23
N HIS A 259 33.78 48.92 -36.71
CA HIS A 259 33.50 48.18 -35.48
C HIS A 259 33.83 46.69 -35.65
N GLU A 260 33.43 46.08 -36.78
CA GLU A 260 33.76 44.70 -37.12
C GLU A 260 35.28 44.49 -37.21
N ILE A 261 36.00 45.39 -37.90
CA ILE A 261 37.47 45.36 -37.97
C ILE A 261 38.12 45.50 -36.59
N TYR A 262 37.58 46.35 -35.71
CA TYR A 262 38.15 46.57 -34.37
C TYR A 262 37.95 45.38 -33.43
N HIS A 263 36.76 44.77 -33.44
CA HIS A 263 36.43 43.64 -32.57
C HIS A 263 36.94 42.29 -33.09
N HIS A 264 37.14 42.16 -34.42
CA HIS A 264 37.63 40.94 -35.07
C HIS A 264 38.88 41.19 -35.94
N PRO A 265 39.97 41.77 -35.39
CA PRO A 265 41.10 42.27 -36.20
C PRO A 265 41.88 41.16 -36.91
N VAL A 266 41.82 39.93 -36.43
CA VAL A 266 42.47 38.77 -37.05
C VAL A 266 41.81 38.42 -38.38
N GLU A 267 40.48 38.54 -38.46
CA GLU A 267 39.69 38.22 -39.64
C GLU A 267 39.86 39.27 -40.75
N HIS A 268 40.21 40.50 -40.37
CA HIS A 268 40.39 41.62 -41.29
C HIS A 268 41.85 42.10 -41.41
N ILE A 269 42.82 41.22 -41.13
CA ILE A 269 44.24 41.58 -41.05
C ILE A 269 44.79 42.22 -42.34
N ASP A 270 44.29 41.81 -43.50
CA ASP A 270 44.73 42.33 -44.79
C ASP A 270 44.23 43.75 -45.04
N ILE A 271 43.02 44.08 -44.59
CA ILE A 271 42.47 45.45 -44.63
C ILE A 271 43.31 46.35 -43.72
N ILE A 272 43.59 45.90 -42.50
CA ILE A 272 44.41 46.64 -41.52
C ILE A 272 45.82 46.91 -42.07
N ARG A 273 46.46 45.90 -42.70
CA ARG A 273 47.77 46.06 -43.34
C ARG A 273 47.73 47.12 -44.45
N ARG A 274 46.72 47.09 -45.32
CA ARG A 274 46.55 48.07 -46.40
C ARG A 274 46.34 49.49 -45.86
N LEU A 275 45.47 49.66 -44.87
CA LEU A 275 45.25 50.96 -44.22
C LEU A 275 46.55 51.50 -43.60
N LYS A 276 47.36 50.63 -42.97
CA LYS A 276 48.66 51.01 -42.41
C LYS A 276 49.67 51.42 -43.49
N ALA A 277 49.74 50.70 -44.61
CA ALA A 277 50.62 51.02 -45.73
C ALA A 277 50.23 52.36 -46.39
N ASN A 278 48.94 52.59 -46.63
CA ASN A 278 48.42 53.83 -47.19
C ASN A 278 48.69 55.02 -46.27
N ARG A 279 48.54 54.85 -44.95
CA ARG A 279 48.86 55.89 -43.97
C ARG A 279 50.34 56.30 -44.02
N ILE A 280 51.25 55.32 -44.11
CA ILE A 280 52.68 55.59 -44.23
C ILE A 280 53.00 56.34 -45.54
N GLN A 281 52.38 55.96 -46.65
CA GLN A 281 52.53 56.66 -47.94
C GLN A 281 51.98 58.10 -47.89
N SER A 282 50.82 58.32 -47.27
CA SER A 282 50.23 59.66 -47.12
C SER A 282 51.02 60.60 -46.20
N MET A 283 51.85 60.04 -45.30
CA MET A 283 52.74 60.82 -44.44
C MET A 283 54.10 61.12 -45.09
N ALA A 284 54.43 60.45 -46.19
CA ALA A 284 55.68 60.62 -46.93
C ALA A 284 55.54 61.51 -48.19
N ALA A 285 54.30 61.82 -48.59
CA ALA A 285 53.95 62.75 -49.67
C ALA A 285 53.60 64.12 -49.09
#